data_AF-A0A0F2L3Q3-F1
#
_entry.id   AF-A0A0F2L3Q3-F1
#
_cell.length_a   1.000
_cell.length_b   1.000
_cell.length_c   1.000
_cell.angle_alpha   90.00
_cell.angle_beta   90.00
_cell.angle_gamma   90.00
#
_symmetry.space_group_name_H-M   'P 1'
#
loop_
_entity.id
_entity.type
_entity.pdbx_description
1 polymer ?
#
loop_
_entity_poly.entity_id
_entity_poly.type
_entity_poly.pdbx_seq_one_letter_code
_entity_poly.pdbx_strand_id
1 'polypeptide(L)'
;MSTTTTTQQKGGVPALILKEGAQRTTGADARRSNIMAAKVIAEILSTSLGPRGMDKMLIDAFGDVTITGDGAAILKEMEIQHPAAKLLVEVAKAQDAEVGDGTTTAVVLAGSLLERAEELLDEGIHPTIIIDGYKKAMDYAVQVANEITKPVSIEDKNQLILAAMNSLSSKVVAESRDYLAKIAVEASAIAVEKVNGKYNLDLDWIKLEKKKGESLTDTQLIQGIVLDKEVVHPGMPKRVENAKIAVLDA
;
A
#
# COMPACT_ATOMS: atom_id res chain seq x y z
N MET A 1 -27.21 74.57 8.25
CA MET A 1 -28.11 73.44 8.58
C MET A 1 -27.69 72.25 7.73
N SER A 2 -27.52 71.10 8.40
CA SER A 2 -26.78 69.89 8.02
C SER A 2 -26.92 69.39 6.58
N THR A 3 -25.78 69.12 5.96
CA THR A 3 -25.60 68.25 4.79
C THR A 3 -25.51 66.77 5.21
N THR A 4 -26.32 65.97 4.53
CA THR A 4 -26.22 64.54 4.15
C THR A 4 -25.05 63.72 4.72
N THR A 5 -25.36 62.60 5.37
CA THR A 5 -24.44 61.46 5.46
C THR A 5 -25.23 60.16 5.29
N THR A 6 -25.17 59.63 4.06
CA THR A 6 -25.67 58.31 3.69
C THR A 6 -24.77 57.26 4.33
N THR A 7 -25.35 56.40 5.17
CA THR A 7 -24.68 55.26 5.82
C THR A 7 -24.38 54.19 4.77
N GLN A 8 -23.16 54.20 4.20
CA GLN A 8 -22.62 53.05 3.46
C GLN A 8 -22.21 51.96 4.46
N GLN A 9 -22.91 50.82 4.43
CA GLN A 9 -22.42 49.57 5.00
C GLN A 9 -21.12 49.19 4.28
N LYS A 10 -19.99 49.36 4.96
CA LYS A 10 -18.72 48.73 4.57
C LYS A 10 -18.88 47.22 4.75
N GLY A 11 -19.10 46.51 3.64
CA GLY A 11 -18.87 45.06 3.58
C GLY A 11 -17.44 44.80 4.02
N GLY A 12 -17.27 44.14 5.16
CA GLY A 12 -15.97 43.80 5.70
C GLY A 12 -15.22 42.93 4.72
N VAL A 13 -14.12 43.43 4.17
CA VAL A 13 -13.10 42.57 3.56
C VAL A 13 -12.66 41.61 4.68
N PRO A 14 -12.82 40.29 4.54
CA PRO A 14 -12.43 39.38 5.59
C PRO A 14 -10.94 39.57 5.87
N ALA A 15 -10.63 40.01 7.10
CA ALA A 15 -9.25 40.19 7.55
C ALA A 15 -8.57 38.82 7.55
N LEU A 16 -7.63 38.63 6.63
CA LEU A 16 -6.85 37.40 6.53
C LEU A 16 -5.80 37.40 7.66
N ILE A 17 -6.14 36.85 8.82
CA ILE A 17 -5.20 36.71 9.94
C ILE A 17 -4.28 35.52 9.62
N LEU A 18 -3.13 35.83 9.03
CA LEU A 18 -2.02 34.88 8.88
C LEU A 18 -0.97 35.19 9.95
N LYS A 19 -0.35 34.15 10.53
CA LYS A 19 0.84 34.34 11.39
C LYS A 19 1.95 35.00 10.58
N GLU A 20 2.74 35.87 11.20
CA GLU A 20 3.94 36.43 10.58
C GLU A 20 4.84 35.29 10.07
N GLY A 21 5.23 35.37 8.79
CA GLY A 21 5.99 34.33 8.09
C GLY A 21 5.17 33.26 7.36
N ALA A 22 3.84 33.29 7.42
CA ALA A 22 3.01 32.35 6.66
C ALA A 22 3.01 32.67 5.15
N GLN A 23 3.40 31.69 4.34
CA GLN A 23 3.30 31.74 2.88
C GLN A 23 1.96 31.16 2.42
N ARG A 24 1.32 31.83 1.46
CA ARG A 24 0.06 31.36 0.85
C ARG A 24 0.26 31.25 -0.66
N THR A 25 0.13 30.03 -1.17
CA THR A 25 -0.01 29.76 -2.60
C THR A 25 -1.50 29.62 -2.94
N THR A 26 -1.93 30.18 -4.08
CA THR A 26 -3.34 30.18 -4.50
C THR A 26 -3.51 29.87 -5.97
N GLY A 27 -4.68 29.34 -6.34
CA GLY A 27 -5.08 29.22 -7.74
C GLY A 27 -4.28 28.17 -8.51
N ALA A 28 -3.81 28.54 -9.70
CA ALA A 28 -3.12 27.64 -10.62
C ALA A 28 -1.76 27.17 -10.06
N ASP A 29 -1.00 28.06 -9.41
CA ASP A 29 0.33 27.73 -8.89
C ASP A 29 0.27 26.68 -7.78
N ALA A 30 -0.73 26.76 -6.90
CA ALA A 30 -0.97 25.74 -5.88
C ALA A 30 -1.34 24.38 -6.49
N ARG A 31 -2.14 24.38 -7.57
CA ARG A 31 -2.49 23.13 -8.28
C ARG A 31 -1.28 22.52 -8.96
N ARG A 32 -0.47 23.32 -9.66
CA ARG A 32 0.76 22.85 -10.30
C ARG A 32 1.75 22.29 -9.29
N SER A 33 1.95 22.96 -8.15
CA SER A 33 2.77 22.43 -7.05
C SER A 33 2.27 21.07 -6.55
N ASN A 34 0.95 20.91 -6.38
CA ASN A 34 0.35 19.65 -5.94
C ASN A 34 0.56 18.52 -6.96
N ILE A 35 0.37 18.81 -8.25
CA ILE A 35 0.57 17.85 -9.34
C ILE A 35 2.05 17.48 -9.44
N MET A 36 2.96 18.46 -9.39
CA MET A 36 4.39 18.23 -9.44
C MET A 36 4.87 17.31 -8.30
N ALA A 37 4.40 17.54 -7.07
CA ALA A 37 4.73 16.68 -5.94
C ALA A 37 4.27 15.22 -6.17
N ALA A 38 3.08 15.03 -6.75
CA ALA A 38 2.58 13.71 -7.08
C ALA A 38 3.38 13.04 -8.21
N LYS A 39 3.74 13.78 -9.26
CA LYS A 39 4.55 13.31 -10.39
C LYS A 39 5.92 12.82 -9.92
N VAL A 40 6.60 13.59 -9.07
CA VAL A 40 7.91 13.21 -8.52
C VAL A 40 7.84 11.90 -7.75
N ILE A 41 6.81 11.71 -6.91
CA ILE A 41 6.62 10.45 -6.17
C ILE A 41 6.35 9.28 -7.12
N ALA A 42 5.52 9.48 -8.13
CA ALA A 42 5.22 8.45 -9.13
C ALA A 42 6.47 8.07 -9.96
N GLU A 43 7.27 9.05 -10.37
CA GLU A 43 8.54 8.82 -11.08
C GLU A 43 9.52 8.03 -10.22
N ILE A 44 9.66 8.40 -8.95
CA ILE A 44 10.48 7.67 -7.99
C ILE A 44 10.05 6.20 -7.98
N LEU A 45 8.76 5.90 -7.79
CA LEU A 45 8.22 4.54 -7.71
C LEU A 45 8.18 3.78 -9.04
N SER A 46 8.16 4.48 -10.18
CA SER A 46 8.03 3.86 -11.51
C SER A 46 9.14 2.84 -11.82
N THR A 47 10.35 3.07 -11.30
CA THR A 47 11.50 2.18 -11.48
C THR A 47 11.41 0.88 -10.66
N SER A 48 10.49 0.82 -9.69
CA SER A 48 10.20 -0.37 -8.88
C SER A 48 8.97 -1.14 -9.36
N LEU A 49 8.32 -0.69 -10.45
CA LEU A 49 7.13 -1.34 -10.98
C LEU A 49 7.48 -2.44 -12.00
N GLY A 50 6.95 -3.64 -11.78
CA GLY A 50 7.04 -4.78 -12.69
C GLY A 50 8.09 -5.83 -12.30
N PRO A 51 8.20 -6.95 -13.05
CA PRO A 51 9.08 -8.07 -12.72
C PRO A 51 10.58 -7.77 -12.87
N ARG A 52 10.92 -6.65 -13.50
CA ARG A 52 12.29 -6.10 -13.59
C ARG A 52 12.42 -4.79 -12.83
N GLY A 53 11.50 -4.53 -11.89
CA GLY A 53 11.60 -3.40 -10.97
C GLY A 53 12.85 -3.52 -10.11
N MET A 54 13.44 -2.38 -9.79
CA MET A 54 14.58 -2.31 -8.88
C MET A 54 14.09 -2.03 -7.46
N ASP A 55 14.69 -2.72 -6.49
CA ASP A 55 14.52 -2.40 -5.08
C ASP A 55 15.24 -1.11 -4.72
N LYS A 56 14.74 -0.41 -3.71
CA LYS A 56 15.35 0.81 -3.20
C LYS A 56 15.98 0.57 -1.86
N MET A 57 17.19 1.08 -1.70
CA MET A 57 17.86 1.17 -0.42
C MET A 57 17.44 2.47 0.26
N LEU A 58 16.84 2.32 1.44
CA LEU A 58 16.38 3.40 2.31
C LEU A 58 17.21 3.36 3.57
N ILE A 59 17.62 4.53 4.03
CA ILE A 59 18.41 4.71 5.25
C ILE A 59 17.58 5.60 6.15
N ASP A 60 17.26 5.11 7.34
CA ASP A 60 16.52 5.89 8.32
C ASP A 60 17.44 6.92 9.04
N ALA A 61 16.86 7.72 9.92
CA ALA A 61 17.62 8.71 10.71
C ALA A 61 18.59 8.07 11.72
N PHE A 62 18.40 6.80 12.07
CA PHE A 62 19.21 6.04 13.03
C PHE A 62 20.33 5.24 12.34
N GLY A 63 20.35 5.19 11.01
CA GLY A 63 21.30 4.44 10.19
C GLY A 63 20.88 3.00 9.86
N ASP A 64 19.65 2.59 10.20
CA ASP A 64 19.11 1.30 9.79
C ASP A 64 18.81 1.31 8.28
N VAL A 65 19.28 0.26 7.61
CA VAL A 65 19.18 0.12 6.15
C VAL A 65 18.05 -0.85 5.81
N THR A 66 17.05 -0.36 5.08
CA THR A 66 15.94 -1.16 4.55
C THR A 66 16.03 -1.22 3.04
N ILE A 67 16.07 -2.42 2.46
CA ILE A 67 16.03 -2.62 1.01
C ILE A 67 14.68 -3.22 0.65
N THR A 68 13.90 -2.51 -0.15
CA THR A 68 12.57 -2.99 -0.58
C THR A 68 12.12 -2.35 -1.89
N GLY A 69 11.46 -3.13 -2.74
CA GLY A 69 10.71 -2.68 -3.92
C GLY A 69 9.22 -2.51 -3.65
N ASP A 70 8.75 -2.67 -2.40
CA ASP A 70 7.37 -2.43 -2.06
C ASP A 70 7.03 -0.94 -1.94
N GLY A 71 6.05 -0.48 -2.71
CA GLY A 71 5.70 0.93 -2.80
C GLY A 71 5.19 1.52 -1.48
N ALA A 72 4.37 0.78 -0.73
CA ALA A 72 3.86 1.23 0.56
C ALA A 72 4.99 1.35 1.60
N ALA A 73 5.86 0.34 1.68
CA ALA A 73 7.04 0.40 2.54
C ALA A 73 7.99 1.55 2.16
N ILE A 74 8.29 1.74 0.87
CA ILE A 74 9.13 2.85 0.39
C ILE A 74 8.57 4.20 0.85
N LEU A 75 7.27 4.41 0.63
CA LEU A 75 6.60 5.68 0.96
C LEU A 75 6.47 5.92 2.46
N LYS A 76 6.47 4.86 3.27
CA LYS A 76 6.43 4.96 4.74
C LYS A 76 7.75 5.45 5.32
N GLU A 77 8.87 4.97 4.78
CA GLU A 77 10.22 5.36 5.23
C GLU A 77 10.65 6.72 4.67
N MET A 78 10.05 7.19 3.58
CA MET A 78 10.35 8.51 3.01
C MET A 78 9.74 9.66 3.82
N GLU A 79 10.56 10.63 4.23
CA GLU A 79 10.10 11.86 4.88
C GLU A 79 9.45 12.84 3.88
N ILE A 80 8.14 12.70 3.68
CA ILE A 80 7.39 13.54 2.74
C ILE A 80 6.78 14.75 3.46
N GLN A 81 7.20 15.96 3.08
CA GLN A 81 6.67 17.21 3.63
C GLN A 81 5.41 17.70 2.91
N HIS A 82 5.33 17.51 1.58
CA HIS A 82 4.28 18.11 0.76
C HIS A 82 2.91 17.44 1.01
N PRO A 83 1.83 18.19 1.32
CA PRO A 83 0.53 17.62 1.67
C PRO A 83 -0.08 16.72 0.60
N ALA A 84 0.01 17.11 -0.68
CA ALA A 84 -0.50 16.29 -1.78
C ALA A 84 0.22 14.94 -1.90
N ALA A 85 1.52 14.90 -1.60
CA ALA A 85 2.28 13.65 -1.62
C ALA A 85 1.93 12.78 -0.40
N LYS A 86 1.62 13.36 0.77
CA LYS A 86 1.09 12.59 1.91
C LYS A 86 -0.22 11.88 1.58
N LEU A 87 -1.09 12.49 0.76
CA LEU A 87 -2.31 11.81 0.31
C LEU A 87 -2.01 10.55 -0.52
N LEU A 88 -0.95 10.57 -1.35
CA LEU A 88 -0.52 9.38 -2.08
C LEU A 88 0.02 8.28 -1.16
N VAL A 89 0.71 8.65 -0.08
CA VAL A 89 1.15 7.70 0.96
C VAL A 89 -0.05 6.98 1.56
N GLU A 90 -1.10 7.72 1.90
CA GLU A 90 -2.32 7.13 2.46
C GLU A 90 -3.07 6.25 1.45
N VAL A 91 -3.06 6.61 0.15
CA VAL A 91 -3.59 5.73 -0.91
C VAL A 91 -2.81 4.41 -0.98
N ALA A 92 -1.47 4.46 -0.93
CA ALA A 92 -0.65 3.26 -0.94
C ALA A 92 -0.89 2.36 0.29
N LYS A 93 -1.00 2.97 1.48
CA LYS A 93 -1.32 2.24 2.72
C LYS A 93 -2.72 1.62 2.71
N ALA A 94 -3.71 2.34 2.19
CA ALA A 94 -5.07 1.81 2.06
C ALA A 94 -5.10 0.60 1.11
N GLN A 95 -4.38 0.68 -0.01
CA GLN A 95 -4.26 -0.44 -0.95
C GLN A 95 -3.55 -1.65 -0.30
N ASP A 96 -2.51 -1.40 0.49
CA ASP A 96 -1.78 -2.43 1.23
C ASP A 96 -2.67 -3.12 2.28
N ALA A 97 -3.49 -2.36 3.00
CA ALA A 97 -4.39 -2.90 4.02
C ALA A 97 -5.55 -3.72 3.43
N GLU A 98 -6.10 -3.33 2.28
CA GLU A 98 -7.25 -3.99 1.67
C GLU A 98 -6.87 -5.23 0.86
N VAL A 99 -5.78 -5.18 0.10
CA VAL A 99 -5.39 -6.25 -0.85
C VAL A 99 -3.98 -6.77 -0.62
N GLY A 100 -3.06 -5.95 -0.10
CA GLY A 100 -1.66 -6.32 0.10
C GLY A 100 -0.81 -6.41 -1.17
N ASP A 101 -1.36 -6.00 -2.32
CA ASP A 101 -0.65 -5.91 -3.60
C ASP A 101 -1.13 -4.69 -4.41
N GLY A 102 -0.33 -4.27 -5.40
CA GLY A 102 -0.64 -3.14 -6.27
C GLY A 102 -0.37 -1.76 -5.66
N THR A 103 0.33 -1.70 -4.53
CA THR A 103 0.70 -0.45 -3.82
C THR A 103 1.45 0.51 -4.74
N THR A 104 2.46 0.02 -5.46
CA THR A 104 3.24 0.79 -6.44
C THR A 104 2.37 1.23 -7.63
N THR A 105 1.54 0.33 -8.16
CA THR A 105 0.67 0.60 -9.32
C THR A 105 -0.34 1.71 -9.01
N ALA A 106 -0.96 1.69 -7.83
CA ALA A 106 -1.93 2.70 -7.43
C ALA A 106 -1.32 4.11 -7.43
N VAL A 107 -0.11 4.26 -6.92
CA VAL A 107 0.57 5.56 -6.84
C VAL A 107 1.05 6.02 -8.22
N VAL A 108 1.63 5.12 -9.02
CA VAL A 108 2.07 5.43 -10.38
C VAL A 108 0.88 5.86 -11.25
N LEU A 109 -0.24 5.12 -11.16
CA LEU A 109 -1.46 5.45 -11.88
C LEU A 109 -2.02 6.83 -11.47
N ALA A 110 -2.05 7.12 -10.17
CA ALA A 110 -2.49 8.42 -9.67
C ALA A 110 -1.60 9.56 -10.19
N GLY A 111 -0.28 9.37 -10.20
CA GLY A 111 0.67 10.33 -10.77
C GLY A 111 0.44 10.59 -12.26
N SER A 112 0.27 9.53 -13.05
CA SER A 112 -0.01 9.65 -14.48
C SER A 112 -1.36 10.33 -14.78
N LEU A 113 -2.40 10.05 -13.99
CA LEU A 113 -3.70 10.73 -14.13
C LEU A 113 -3.60 12.23 -13.82
N LEU A 114 -2.79 12.61 -12.82
CA LEU A 114 -2.55 14.01 -12.46
C LEU A 114 -1.70 14.73 -13.51
N GLU A 115 -0.73 14.04 -14.12
CA GLU A 115 0.03 14.57 -15.25
C GLU A 115 -0.88 14.87 -16.46
N ARG A 116 -1.79 13.96 -16.81
CA ARG A 116 -2.76 14.23 -17.89
C ARG A 116 -3.79 15.29 -17.53
N ALA A 117 -4.13 15.41 -16.24
CA ALA A 117 -4.97 16.50 -15.77
C ALA A 117 -4.26 17.86 -15.91
N GLU A 118 -2.93 17.92 -15.77
CA GLU A 118 -2.13 19.14 -15.98
C GLU A 118 -2.30 19.69 -17.40
N GLU A 119 -2.19 18.83 -18.41
CA GLU A 119 -2.38 19.19 -19.83
C GLU A 119 -3.78 19.80 -20.07
N LEU A 120 -4.82 19.17 -19.53
CA LEU A 120 -6.21 19.64 -19.65
C LEU A 120 -6.46 20.97 -18.91
N LEU A 121 -5.78 21.17 -17.78
CA LEU A 121 -5.85 22.43 -17.03
C LEU A 121 -5.18 23.58 -17.81
N ASP A 122 -4.09 23.29 -18.52
CA ASP A 122 -3.39 24.26 -19.37
C ASP A 122 -4.22 24.66 -20.61
N GLU A 123 -5.07 23.76 -21.11
CA GLU A 123 -6.10 24.06 -22.12
C GLU A 123 -7.27 24.91 -21.57
N GLY A 124 -7.29 25.21 -20.28
CA GLY A 124 -8.31 26.03 -19.63
C GLY A 124 -9.57 25.27 -19.21
N ILE A 125 -9.54 23.93 -19.20
CA ILE A 125 -10.67 23.11 -18.75
C ILE A 125 -10.81 23.23 -17.23
N HIS A 126 -12.03 23.45 -16.76
CA HIS A 126 -12.29 23.58 -15.33
C HIS A 126 -12.07 22.24 -14.59
N PRO A 127 -11.38 22.20 -13.43
CA PRO A 127 -11.06 20.96 -12.71
C PRO A 127 -12.27 20.04 -12.45
N THR A 128 -13.43 20.62 -12.17
CA THR A 128 -14.68 19.87 -11.94
C THR A 128 -15.05 19.00 -13.13
N ILE A 129 -14.87 19.49 -14.35
CA ILE A 129 -15.19 18.75 -15.58
C ILE A 129 -14.23 17.57 -15.74
N ILE A 130 -12.95 17.77 -15.41
CA ILE A 130 -11.92 16.71 -15.44
C ILE A 130 -12.27 15.61 -14.43
N ILE A 131 -12.65 15.99 -13.20
CA ILE A 131 -13.05 15.04 -12.14
C ILE A 131 -14.28 14.22 -12.58
N ASP A 132 -15.29 14.87 -13.13
CA ASP A 132 -16.50 14.19 -13.62
C ASP A 132 -16.19 13.26 -14.81
N GLY A 133 -15.27 13.67 -15.69
CA GLY A 133 -14.76 12.83 -16.77
C GLY A 133 -14.04 11.57 -16.25
N TYR A 134 -13.15 11.74 -15.28
CA TYR A 134 -12.41 10.62 -14.67
C TYR A 134 -13.33 9.66 -13.92
N LYS A 135 -14.36 10.14 -13.23
CA LYS A 135 -15.36 9.27 -12.59
C LYS A 135 -16.09 8.39 -13.61
N LYS A 136 -16.56 8.97 -14.72
CA LYS A 136 -17.22 8.22 -15.79
C LYS A 136 -16.28 7.21 -16.44
N ALA A 137 -15.01 7.58 -16.64
CA ALA A 137 -13.99 6.68 -17.19
C ALA A 137 -13.69 5.51 -16.23
N MET A 138 -13.64 5.76 -14.92
CA MET A 138 -13.46 4.72 -13.90
C MET A 138 -14.62 3.73 -13.93
N ASP A 139 -15.86 4.20 -13.94
CA ASP A 139 -17.05 3.32 -13.98
C ASP A 139 -17.01 2.40 -15.20
N TYR A 140 -16.67 2.95 -16.37
CA TYR A 140 -16.52 2.17 -17.60
C TYR A 140 -15.34 1.20 -17.54
N ALA A 141 -14.19 1.62 -17.00
CA ALA A 141 -13.03 0.74 -16.85
C ALA A 141 -13.32 -0.47 -15.95
N VAL A 142 -14.09 -0.28 -14.87
CA VAL A 142 -14.52 -1.37 -13.99
C VAL A 142 -15.48 -2.33 -14.71
N GLN A 143 -16.38 -1.82 -15.55
CA GLN A 143 -17.26 -2.67 -16.37
C GLN A 143 -16.43 -3.56 -17.31
N VAL A 144 -15.51 -2.96 -18.07
CA VAL A 144 -14.63 -3.69 -18.99
C VAL A 144 -13.75 -4.69 -18.23
N ALA A 145 -13.23 -4.34 -17.05
CA ALA A 145 -12.46 -5.24 -16.21
C ALA A 145 -13.26 -6.49 -15.82
N ASN A 146 -14.55 -6.33 -15.49
CA ASN A 146 -15.42 -7.46 -15.16
C ASN A 146 -15.72 -8.35 -16.38
N GLU A 147 -15.80 -7.78 -17.58
CA GLU A 147 -16.02 -8.53 -18.83
C GLU A 147 -14.80 -9.39 -19.23
N ILE A 148 -13.58 -8.89 -19.01
CA ILE A 148 -12.35 -9.61 -19.35
C ILE A 148 -11.90 -10.60 -18.25
N THR A 149 -12.44 -10.47 -17.03
CA THR A 149 -12.05 -11.29 -15.89
C THR A 149 -12.50 -12.73 -16.09
N LYS A 150 -11.58 -13.67 -15.87
CA LYS A 150 -11.88 -15.10 -15.89
C LYS A 150 -12.07 -15.58 -14.46
N PRO A 151 -13.20 -16.24 -14.13
CA PRO A 151 -13.41 -16.77 -12.79
C PRO A 151 -12.42 -17.90 -12.51
N VAL A 152 -11.78 -17.86 -11.35
CA VAL A 152 -10.88 -18.91 -10.85
C VAL A 152 -11.55 -19.58 -9.66
N SER A 153 -11.51 -20.92 -9.65
CA SER A 153 -11.99 -21.69 -8.49
C SER A 153 -10.93 -21.70 -7.40
N ILE A 154 -11.36 -21.50 -6.15
CA ILE A 154 -10.50 -21.56 -4.95
C ILE A 154 -9.96 -22.98 -4.72
N GLU A 155 -10.61 -24.00 -5.28
CA GLU A 155 -10.18 -25.39 -5.18
C GLU A 155 -9.03 -25.71 -6.16
N ASP A 156 -8.82 -24.89 -7.19
CA ASP A 156 -7.73 -25.07 -8.15
C ASP A 156 -6.41 -24.50 -7.60
N LYS A 157 -5.73 -25.35 -6.82
CA LYS A 157 -4.42 -25.03 -6.24
C LYS A 157 -3.39 -24.60 -7.28
N ASN A 158 -3.43 -25.13 -8.51
CA ASN A 158 -2.43 -24.79 -9.52
C ASN A 158 -2.60 -23.34 -10.00
N GLN A 159 -3.85 -22.89 -10.20
CA GLN A 159 -4.12 -21.49 -10.55
C GLN A 159 -3.77 -20.54 -9.41
N LEU A 160 -4.03 -20.93 -8.15
CA LEU A 160 -3.64 -20.13 -6.99
C LEU A 160 -2.11 -20.01 -6.84
N ILE A 161 -1.37 -21.10 -7.09
CA ILE A 161 0.10 -21.08 -7.10
C ILE A 161 0.60 -20.14 -8.19
N LEU A 162 0.04 -20.22 -9.41
CA LEU A 162 0.41 -19.32 -10.50
C LEU A 162 0.13 -17.84 -10.16
N ALA A 163 -1.00 -17.54 -9.51
CA ALA A 163 -1.32 -16.19 -9.06
C ALA A 163 -0.30 -15.68 -8.02
N ALA A 164 0.00 -16.49 -6.99
CA ALA A 164 1.01 -16.15 -5.98
C ALA A 164 2.42 -15.98 -6.59
N MET A 165 2.80 -16.84 -7.55
CA MET A 165 4.06 -16.71 -8.27
C MET A 165 4.17 -15.39 -9.02
N ASN A 166 3.08 -14.93 -9.64
CA ASN A 166 3.07 -13.66 -10.38
C ASN A 166 3.30 -12.47 -9.43
N SER A 167 2.62 -12.42 -8.29
CA SER A 167 2.83 -11.37 -7.28
C SER A 167 4.25 -11.39 -6.68
N LEU A 168 4.86 -12.56 -6.52
CA LEU A 168 6.23 -12.71 -6.01
C LEU A 168 7.32 -12.40 -7.04
N SER A 169 6.98 -12.34 -8.33
CA SER A 169 7.97 -12.20 -9.42
C SER A 169 8.66 -10.84 -9.50
N SER A 170 8.10 -9.81 -8.86
CA SER A 170 8.64 -8.45 -8.82
C SER A 170 9.43 -8.13 -7.54
N LYS A 171 9.68 -9.13 -6.69
CA LYS A 171 10.31 -8.96 -5.38
C LYS A 171 11.67 -9.67 -5.34
N VAL A 172 12.49 -9.34 -4.34
CA VAL A 172 13.80 -9.97 -4.05
C VAL A 172 13.72 -11.51 -4.05
N VAL A 173 12.58 -12.07 -3.67
CA VAL A 173 12.33 -13.51 -3.59
C VAL A 173 12.02 -14.18 -4.93
N ALA A 174 12.13 -13.46 -6.05
CA ALA A 174 11.79 -13.96 -7.39
C ALA A 174 12.49 -15.28 -7.74
N GLU A 175 13.74 -15.49 -7.30
CA GLU A 175 14.50 -16.72 -7.53
C GLU A 175 13.86 -17.95 -6.86
N SER A 176 13.25 -17.75 -5.70
CA SER A 176 12.62 -18.81 -4.90
C SER A 176 11.08 -18.76 -4.96
N ARG A 177 10.51 -18.04 -5.94
CA ARG A 177 9.06 -17.81 -6.04
C ARG A 177 8.25 -19.10 -6.13
N ASP A 178 8.76 -20.12 -6.81
CA ASP A 178 8.05 -21.40 -7.00
C ASP A 178 7.87 -22.14 -5.67
N TYR A 179 8.87 -22.04 -4.80
CA TYR A 179 8.87 -22.68 -3.49
C TYR A 179 7.99 -21.90 -2.51
N LEU A 180 8.18 -20.58 -2.43
CA LEU A 180 7.42 -19.72 -1.53
C LEU A 180 5.95 -19.61 -1.91
N ALA A 181 5.61 -19.63 -3.20
CA ALA A 181 4.21 -19.64 -3.65
C ALA A 181 3.48 -20.91 -3.19
N LYS A 182 4.13 -22.08 -3.24
CA LYS A 182 3.55 -23.33 -2.75
C LYS A 182 3.30 -23.26 -1.25
N ILE A 183 4.28 -22.80 -0.47
CA ILE A 183 4.13 -22.62 0.98
C ILE A 183 2.99 -21.65 1.30
N ALA A 184 2.92 -20.51 0.61
CA ALA A 184 1.87 -19.51 0.84
C ALA A 184 0.47 -20.07 0.55
N VAL A 185 0.30 -20.81 -0.55
CA VAL A 185 -0.99 -21.44 -0.91
C VAL A 185 -1.34 -22.57 0.06
N GLU A 186 -0.37 -23.38 0.47
CA GLU A 186 -0.59 -24.44 1.46
C GLU A 186 -0.96 -23.88 2.84
N ALA A 187 -0.25 -22.85 3.31
CA ALA A 187 -0.56 -22.17 4.56
C ALA A 187 -1.96 -21.54 4.52
N SER A 188 -2.30 -20.85 3.42
CA SER A 188 -3.63 -20.26 3.22
C SER A 188 -4.73 -21.32 3.17
N ALA A 189 -4.47 -22.47 2.55
CA ALA A 189 -5.44 -23.57 2.48
C ALA A 189 -5.69 -24.25 3.84
N ILE A 190 -4.74 -24.18 4.77
CA ILE A 190 -4.91 -24.69 6.15
C ILE A 190 -5.66 -23.66 7.01
N ALA A 191 -5.35 -22.38 6.84
CA ALA A 191 -5.94 -21.29 7.63
C ALA A 191 -7.33 -20.84 7.15
N VAL A 192 -7.74 -21.21 5.93
CA VAL A 192 -9.04 -20.79 5.40
C VAL A 192 -10.19 -21.49 6.13
N GLU A 193 -11.10 -20.68 6.67
CA GLU A 193 -12.34 -21.17 7.27
C GLU A 193 -13.52 -20.89 6.34
N LYS A 194 -14.44 -21.85 6.27
CA LYS A 194 -15.68 -21.69 5.51
C LYS A 194 -16.79 -21.21 6.44
N VAL A 195 -16.89 -19.89 6.61
CA VAL A 195 -17.93 -19.26 7.42
C VAL A 195 -19.10 -18.86 6.52
N ASN A 196 -20.28 -19.42 6.76
CA ASN A 196 -21.52 -19.08 6.02
C ASN A 196 -21.40 -19.23 4.48
N GLY A 197 -20.64 -20.23 4.02
CA GLY A 197 -20.44 -20.48 2.59
C GLY A 197 -19.48 -19.52 1.88
N LYS A 198 -18.92 -18.53 2.60
CA LYS A 198 -17.81 -17.70 2.12
C LYS A 198 -16.50 -18.23 2.72
N TYR A 199 -15.44 -18.17 1.93
CA TYR A 199 -14.09 -18.44 2.40
C TYR A 199 -13.59 -17.17 3.09
N ASN A 200 -13.23 -17.29 4.37
CA ASN A 200 -12.57 -16.22 5.11
C ASN A 200 -11.18 -16.68 5.49
N LEU A 201 -10.17 -15.88 5.15
CA LEU A 201 -8.79 -16.12 5.53
C LEU A 201 -8.40 -15.03 6.53
N ASP A 202 -8.23 -15.43 7.78
CA ASP A 202 -7.69 -14.55 8.80
C ASP A 202 -6.16 -14.72 8.85
N LEU A 203 -5.43 -13.63 8.61
CA LEU A 203 -3.98 -13.63 8.58
C LEU A 203 -3.36 -13.90 9.96
N ASP A 204 -4.11 -13.67 11.05
CA ASP A 204 -3.64 -13.93 12.41
C ASP A 204 -3.39 -15.43 12.67
N TRP A 205 -3.99 -16.31 11.85
CA TRP A 205 -3.80 -17.76 11.92
C TRP A 205 -2.47 -18.20 11.32
N ILE A 206 -1.81 -17.34 10.53
CA ILE A 206 -0.53 -17.62 9.89
C ILE A 206 0.55 -16.82 10.60
N LYS A 207 1.22 -17.45 11.57
CA LYS A 207 2.34 -16.83 12.28
C LYS A 207 3.64 -16.92 11.46
N LEU A 208 4.23 -15.77 11.14
CA LEU A 208 5.56 -15.67 10.53
C LEU A 208 6.65 -15.52 11.60
N GLU A 209 7.51 -16.53 11.76
CA GLU A 209 8.65 -16.50 12.68
C GLU A 209 9.96 -16.42 11.86
N LYS A 210 10.77 -15.36 12.09
CA LYS A 210 11.99 -15.09 11.30
C LYS A 210 13.23 -15.41 12.13
N LYS A 211 14.05 -16.37 11.67
CA LYS A 211 15.37 -16.68 12.24
C LYS A 211 16.47 -16.41 11.20
N LYS A 212 17.59 -15.82 11.65
CA LYS A 212 18.74 -15.51 10.80
C LYS A 212 19.66 -16.73 10.69
N GLY A 213 20.21 -17.00 9.50
CA GLY A 213 21.35 -17.92 9.34
C GLY A 213 21.28 -18.83 8.10
N GLU A 214 20.09 -19.17 7.64
CA GLU A 214 19.87 -20.14 6.56
C GLU A 214 19.40 -19.50 5.25
N SER A 215 19.24 -20.29 4.19
CA SER A 215 18.79 -19.85 2.86
C SER A 215 17.27 -19.64 2.82
N LEU A 216 16.78 -18.89 1.82
CA LEU A 216 15.35 -18.72 1.59
C LEU A 216 14.63 -20.05 1.36
N THR A 217 15.32 -21.02 0.75
CA THR A 217 14.82 -22.38 0.49
C THR A 217 14.64 -23.22 1.76
N ASP A 218 15.27 -22.83 2.86
CA ASP A 218 15.17 -23.55 4.14
C ASP A 218 13.92 -23.13 4.94
N THR A 219 13.17 -22.15 4.43
CA THR A 219 11.86 -21.77 4.98
C THR A 219 10.91 -22.96 4.94
N GLN A 220 10.29 -23.33 6.06
CA GLN A 220 9.37 -24.47 6.12
C GLN A 220 8.01 -24.07 6.69
N LEU A 221 6.96 -24.69 6.17
CA LEU A 221 5.63 -24.61 6.75
C LEU A 221 5.51 -25.60 7.91
N ILE A 222 5.31 -25.09 9.12
CA ILE A 222 5.11 -25.90 10.32
C ILE A 222 3.60 -25.96 10.59
N GLN A 223 3.03 -27.17 10.57
CA GLN A 223 1.64 -27.41 10.95
C GLN A 223 1.51 -27.41 12.48
N GLY A 224 1.55 -26.22 13.05
CA GLY A 224 1.54 -25.99 14.50
C GLY A 224 2.00 -24.57 14.82
N ILE A 225 2.37 -24.34 16.08
CA ILE A 225 2.88 -23.04 16.53
C ILE A 225 4.38 -23.13 16.84
N VAL A 226 5.14 -22.16 16.34
CA VAL A 226 6.53 -21.94 16.74
C VAL A 226 6.56 -20.86 17.81
N LEU A 227 7.15 -21.17 18.95
CA LEU A 227 7.38 -20.23 20.04
C LEU A 227 8.87 -20.06 20.21
N ASP A 228 9.34 -18.81 20.14
CA ASP A 228 10.73 -18.47 20.43
C ASP A 228 10.96 -18.45 21.95
N LYS A 229 10.96 -19.64 22.55
CA LYS A 229 11.20 -19.84 23.98
C LYS A 229 12.11 -21.03 24.20
N GLU A 230 13.05 -20.87 25.13
CA GLU A 230 13.88 -21.96 25.60
C GLU A 230 13.19 -22.73 26.73
N VAL A 231 13.65 -23.96 26.96
CA VAL A 231 13.23 -24.73 28.13
C VAL A 231 13.68 -24.04 29.41
N VAL A 232 12.80 -23.95 30.40
CA VAL A 232 13.07 -23.21 31.64
C VAL A 232 14.19 -23.86 32.46
N HIS A 233 14.28 -25.19 32.46
CA HIS A 233 15.26 -25.93 33.23
C HIS A 233 16.05 -26.91 32.35
N PRO A 234 17.40 -26.97 32.43
CA PRO A 234 18.22 -27.86 31.58
C PRO A 234 17.90 -29.36 31.70
N GLY A 235 17.36 -29.78 32.85
CA GLY A 235 16.90 -31.15 33.08
C GLY A 235 15.52 -31.49 32.49
N MET A 236 14.84 -30.52 31.87
CA MET A 236 13.57 -30.79 31.17
C MET A 236 13.82 -31.56 29.88
N PRO A 237 12.91 -32.49 29.50
CA PRO A 237 13.02 -33.21 28.25
C PRO A 237 12.95 -32.24 27.06
N LYS A 238 13.87 -32.38 26.10
CA LYS A 238 13.90 -31.57 24.88
C LYS A 238 12.78 -31.90 23.88
N ARG A 239 12.22 -33.11 23.96
CA ARG A 239 11.15 -33.60 23.10
C ARG A 239 10.14 -34.36 23.95
N VAL A 240 8.87 -34.03 23.77
CA VAL A 240 7.74 -34.71 24.41
C VAL A 240 6.77 -35.13 23.31
N GLU A 241 6.47 -36.42 23.21
CA GLU A 241 5.49 -36.95 22.25
C GLU A 241 4.10 -36.99 22.91
N ASN A 242 3.06 -36.61 22.15
CA ASN A 242 1.68 -36.52 22.64
C ASN A 242 1.54 -35.65 23.92
N ALA A 243 2.22 -34.50 23.91
CA ALA A 243 2.20 -33.56 25.03
C ALA A 243 0.79 -33.01 25.28
N LYS A 244 0.38 -32.95 26.56
CA LYS A 244 -0.82 -32.22 26.98
C LYS A 244 -0.42 -30.79 27.31
N ILE A 245 -0.95 -29.84 26.53
CA ILE A 245 -0.61 -28.42 26.66
C ILE A 245 -1.68 -27.75 27.54
N ALA A 246 -1.24 -27.11 28.63
CA ALA A 246 -2.09 -26.25 29.44
C ALA A 246 -1.80 -24.79 29.05
N VAL A 247 -2.84 -24.07 28.63
CA VAL A 247 -2.78 -22.62 28.41
C VAL A 247 -3.34 -21.96 29.67
N LEU A 248 -2.50 -21.21 30.36
CA LEU A 248 -2.87 -20.50 31.58
C LEU A 248 -2.77 -19.00 31.30
N ASP A 249 -3.84 -18.29 31.60
CA ASP A 249 -3.83 -16.82 31.67
C ASP A 249 -3.34 -16.42 33.06
N ALA A 250 -2.43 -15.45 33.13
CA ALA A 250 -1.77 -15.05 34.37
C ALA A 250 -2.37 -13.76 34.93
#